data_AF-A0AA37LRB9-F1
#
_entry.id   AF-A0AA37LRB9-F1
#
_cell.length_a   1.000
_cell.length_b   1.000
_cell.length_c   1.000
_cell.angle_alpha   90.00
_cell.angle_beta   90.00
_cell.angle_gamma   90.00
#
_symmetry.space_group_name_H-M   'P 1'
#
loop_
_entity.id
_entity.type
_entity.pdbx_description
1 polymer ?
#
loop_
_entity_poly.entity_id
_entity_poly.type
_entity_poly.pdbx_seq_one_letter_code
_entity_poly.pdbx_strand_id
1 'polypeptide(L)'
;MDAFIALLFTRVPKLRSLRMEGNITQEARLFSNVLRPALCYRNGTDLPGFRDIHTVVFNGAYSRSRMANTENVLPLFYLPTLRKLEAFIDTPQSEAIE
;
A
#
# COMPACT_ATOMS: atom_id res chain seq x y z
N MET A 1 1.42 -13.00 7.27
CA MET A 1 0.63 -11.81 7.68
C MET A 1 -0.22 -11.28 6.53
N ASP A 2 0.26 -11.33 5.29
CA ASP A 2 -0.40 -10.78 4.10
C ASP A 2 -1.81 -11.33 3.84
N ALA A 3 -2.00 -12.65 3.96
CA ALA A 3 -3.30 -13.28 3.81
C ALA A 3 -4.31 -12.82 4.89
N PHE A 4 -3.85 -12.52 6.10
CA PHE A 4 -4.73 -12.05 7.18
C PHE A 4 -5.17 -10.60 6.96
N ILE A 5 -4.28 -9.75 6.46
CA ILE A 5 -4.63 -8.36 6.13
C ILE A 5 -5.53 -8.31 4.89
N ALA A 6 -5.25 -9.14 3.87
CA ALA A 6 -6.14 -9.32 2.71
C ALA A 6 -7.53 -9.81 3.15
N LEU A 7 -7.59 -10.78 4.07
CA LEU A 7 -8.84 -11.27 4.64
C LEU A 7 -9.56 -10.21 5.47
N LEU A 8 -8.84 -9.42 6.28
CA LEU A 8 -9.41 -8.28 7.01
C LEU A 8 -10.05 -7.29 6.04
N PHE A 9 -9.35 -6.99 4.95
CA PHE A 9 -9.86 -6.12 3.91
C PHE A 9 -11.09 -6.66 3.17
N THR A 10 -11.18 -7.98 2.95
CA THR A 10 -12.38 -8.59 2.36
C THR A 10 -13.54 -8.64 3.35
N ARG A 11 -13.26 -8.74 4.65
CA ARG A 11 -14.27 -8.86 5.71
C ARG A 11 -14.75 -7.52 6.26
N VAL A 12 -14.06 -6.41 5.97
CA VAL A 12 -14.41 -5.06 6.45
C VAL A 12 -14.69 -4.15 5.24
N PRO A 13 -15.80 -4.36 4.52
CA PRO A 13 -16.08 -3.64 3.27
C PRO A 13 -16.26 -2.13 3.45
N LYS A 14 -16.64 -1.69 4.67
CA LYS A 14 -16.85 -0.27 5.03
C LYS A 14 -15.62 0.38 5.64
N LEU A 15 -14.43 -0.17 5.42
CA LEU A 15 -13.20 0.42 5.96
C LEU A 15 -12.96 1.78 5.31
N ARG A 16 -13.03 2.85 6.12
CA ARG A 16 -12.83 4.24 5.66
C ARG A 16 -11.44 4.78 5.88
N SER A 17 -10.75 4.27 6.88
CA SER A 17 -9.41 4.71 7.24
C SER A 17 -8.51 3.51 7.44
N LEU A 18 -7.34 3.57 6.82
CA LEU A 18 -6.30 2.56 6.89
C LEU A 18 -5.02 3.23 7.43
N ARG A 19 -4.57 2.81 8.61
CA ARG A 19 -3.30 3.25 9.19
C ARG A 19 -2.36 2.07 9.26
N MET A 20 -1.18 2.22 8.66
CA MET A 20 -0.15 1.20 8.56
C MET A 20 1.17 1.81 9.02
N GLU A 21 1.72 1.28 10.10
CA GLU A 21 2.90 1.82 10.76
C GLU A 21 3.81 0.68 11.25
N GLY A 22 5.10 1.00 11.47
CA GLY A 22 6.06 0.10 12.09
C GLY A 22 6.45 -1.10 11.20
N ASN A 23 6.66 -2.27 11.81
CA ASN A 23 7.20 -3.45 11.11
C ASN A 23 6.26 -4.06 10.06
N ILE A 24 4.98 -3.66 10.05
CA ILE A 24 3.98 -4.15 9.08
C ILE A 24 4.36 -3.74 7.64
N THR A 25 5.13 -2.67 7.48
CA THR A 25 5.57 -2.15 6.17
C THR A 25 6.97 -2.64 5.77
N GLN A 26 7.72 -3.30 6.67
CA GLN A 26 9.10 -3.72 6.39
C GLN A 26 9.17 -4.76 5.28
N GLU A 27 8.21 -5.68 5.26
CA GLU A 27 8.02 -6.64 4.18
C GLU A 27 6.89 -6.18 3.27
N ALA A 28 7.06 -5.04 2.60
CA ALA A 28 6.04 -4.43 1.72
C ALA A 28 5.47 -5.33 0.59
N ARG A 29 5.83 -6.61 0.56
CA ARG A 29 5.17 -7.73 -0.13
C ARG A 29 3.65 -7.73 0.01
N LEU A 30 3.14 -7.39 1.20
CA LEU A 30 1.70 -7.28 1.43
C LEU A 30 1.04 -6.25 0.49
N PHE A 31 1.75 -5.15 0.28
CA PHE A 31 1.32 -4.05 -0.56
C PHE A 31 1.44 -4.41 -2.05
N SER A 32 2.58 -4.98 -2.44
CA SER A 32 2.84 -5.39 -3.82
C SER A 32 1.96 -6.55 -4.28
N ASN A 33 1.54 -7.45 -3.38
CA ASN A 33 0.88 -8.70 -3.76
C ASN A 33 -0.65 -8.65 -3.62
N VAL A 34 -1.20 -7.76 -2.80
CA VAL A 34 -2.66 -7.67 -2.57
C VAL A 34 -3.21 -6.35 -3.06
N LEU A 35 -2.62 -5.23 -2.61
CA LEU A 35 -3.12 -3.91 -2.96
C LEU A 35 -2.83 -3.55 -4.42
N ARG A 36 -1.62 -3.83 -4.91
CA ARG A 36 -1.28 -3.55 -6.32
C ARG A 36 -2.17 -4.32 -7.30
N PRO A 37 -2.43 -5.64 -7.17
CA PRO A 37 -3.39 -6.34 -8.03
C PRO A 37 -4.82 -5.84 -7.90
N ALA A 38 -5.31 -5.63 -6.67
CA ALA A 38 -6.68 -5.18 -6.43
C ALA A 38 -6.96 -3.76 -6.95
N LEU A 39 -5.96 -2.87 -6.88
CA LEU A 39 -6.09 -1.46 -7.24
C LEU A 39 -5.73 -1.22 -8.72
N CYS A 40 -4.66 -1.83 -9.22
CA CYS A 40 -4.17 -1.61 -10.58
C CYS A 40 -4.73 -2.62 -11.61
N TYR A 41 -5.10 -3.84 -11.19
CA TYR A 41 -5.55 -4.93 -12.09
C TYR A 41 -6.98 -5.38 -11.76
N ARG A 42 -7.91 -4.42 -11.78
CA ARG A 42 -9.34 -4.62 -11.47
C ARG A 42 -10.08 -5.64 -12.35
N ASN A 43 -9.50 -6.06 -13.48
CA ASN A 43 -10.20 -6.84 -14.51
C ASN A 43 -9.96 -8.36 -14.44
N GLY A 44 -9.42 -8.89 -13.33
CA GLY A 44 -9.14 -10.34 -13.22
C GLY A 44 -8.89 -10.87 -11.82
N THR A 45 -9.21 -10.10 -10.77
CA THR A 45 -9.01 -10.54 -9.37
C THR A 45 -10.32 -10.41 -8.60
N ASP A 46 -10.68 -11.44 -7.82
CA ASP A 46 -11.83 -11.42 -6.88
C ASP A 46 -11.56 -10.53 -5.65
N LEU A 47 -10.61 -9.60 -5.75
CA LEU A 47 -10.16 -8.78 -4.65
C LEU A 47 -11.12 -7.59 -4.47
N PRO A 48 -11.36 -7.18 -3.20
CA PRO A 48 -12.22 -6.04 -2.92
C PRO A 48 -11.62 -4.78 -3.55
N GLY A 49 -12.44 -4.03 -4.30
CA GLY A 49 -11.99 -2.79 -4.97
C GLY A 49 -11.77 -1.60 -4.04
N PHE A 50 -11.75 -1.81 -2.72
CA PHE A 50 -11.43 -0.82 -1.68
C PHE A 50 -12.20 0.50 -1.81
N ARG A 51 -13.50 0.41 -2.12
CA ARG A 51 -14.31 1.56 -2.58
C ARG A 51 -14.64 2.59 -1.50
N ASP A 52 -14.46 2.25 -0.23
CA ASP A 52 -14.84 3.12 0.89
C ASP A 52 -13.62 3.73 1.60
N ILE A 53 -12.39 3.40 1.20
CA ILE A 53 -11.20 3.95 1.83
C ILE A 53 -11.03 5.41 1.41
N HIS A 54 -11.04 6.31 2.40
CA HIS A 54 -10.88 7.75 2.23
C HIS A 54 -9.55 8.25 2.77
N THR A 55 -9.00 7.59 3.78
CA THR A 55 -7.79 8.05 4.46
C THR A 55 -6.80 6.92 4.59
N VAL A 56 -5.58 7.15 4.12
CA VAL A 56 -4.47 6.22 4.29
C VAL A 56 -3.33 6.93 4.98
N VAL A 57 -2.80 6.31 6.04
CA VAL A 57 -1.55 6.70 6.70
C VAL A 57 -0.59 5.55 6.54
N PHE A 58 0.58 5.84 5.97
CA PHE A 58 1.59 4.87 5.60
C PHE A 58 2.96 5.33 6.10
N ASN A 59 3.25 4.98 7.35
CA ASN A 59 4.51 5.33 8.01
C ASN A 59 5.36 4.10 8.13
N GLY A 60 6.00 3.75 7.02
CA GLY A 60 6.79 2.54 7.00
C GLY A 60 8.14 2.70 7.67
N ALA A 61 8.50 1.74 8.53
CA ALA A 61 9.87 1.60 9.04
C ALA A 61 10.73 0.90 7.97
N TYR A 62 10.97 1.57 6.85
CA TYR A 62 11.81 1.03 5.79
C TYR A 62 13.25 0.96 6.29
N SER A 63 13.78 -0.26 6.38
CA SER A 63 15.23 -0.41 6.46
C SER A 63 15.80 0.22 5.19
N ARG A 64 16.55 1.31 5.34
CA ARG A 64 17.26 2.09 4.29
C ARG A 64 18.09 1.25 3.30
N SER A 65 18.16 -0.05 3.51
CA SER A 65 19.13 -0.94 2.90
C SER A 65 18.79 -1.42 1.50
N ARG A 66 17.55 -1.46 0.99
CA ARG A 66 17.33 -2.23 -0.26
C ARG A 66 16.10 -2.02 -1.13
N MET A 67 15.10 -1.23 -0.73
CA MET A 67 13.90 -1.07 -1.57
C MET A 67 13.38 0.36 -1.52
N ALA A 68 13.45 1.05 -2.67
CA ALA A 68 12.72 2.28 -2.90
C ALA A 68 11.23 2.00 -2.65
N ASN A 69 10.69 2.52 -1.55
CA ASN A 69 9.32 2.25 -1.15
C ASN A 69 8.27 2.88 -2.08
N THR A 70 8.69 3.71 -3.03
CA THR A 70 7.87 4.35 -4.07
C THR A 70 6.94 3.36 -4.77
N GLU A 71 7.43 2.17 -5.14
CA GLU A 71 6.60 1.15 -5.80
C GLU A 71 5.44 0.64 -4.93
N ASN A 72 5.59 0.70 -3.61
CA ASN A 72 4.55 0.31 -2.66
C ASN A 72 3.60 1.45 -2.34
N VAL A 73 4.01 2.71 -2.47
CA VAL A 73 3.10 3.84 -2.24
C VAL A 73 2.25 4.12 -3.47
N LEU A 74 2.80 3.92 -4.67
CA LEU A 74 2.13 4.22 -5.94
C LEU A 74 0.72 3.60 -6.08
N PRO A 75 0.46 2.33 -5.70
CA PRO A 75 -0.86 1.76 -5.91
C PRO A 75 -1.95 2.44 -5.07
N LEU A 76 -1.60 3.07 -3.93
CA LEU A 76 -2.57 3.81 -3.09
C LEU A 76 -3.26 4.94 -3.84
N PHE A 77 -2.59 5.55 -4.82
CA PHE A 77 -3.17 6.62 -5.63
C PHE A 77 -4.32 6.14 -6.53
N TYR A 78 -4.46 4.84 -6.76
CA TYR A 78 -5.59 4.27 -7.51
C TYR A 78 -6.81 3.95 -6.63
N LEU A 79 -6.78 4.28 -5.33
CA LEU A 79 -7.96 4.17 -4.48
C LEU A 79 -9.06 5.13 -4.95
N PRO A 80 -10.27 4.63 -5.28
CA PRO A 80 -11.28 5.41 -6.01
C PRO A 80 -11.86 6.57 -5.19
N THR A 81 -11.78 6.50 -3.86
CA THR A 81 -12.38 7.48 -2.94
C THR A 81 -11.37 8.10 -2.00
N LEU A 82 -10.08 8.03 -2.34
CA LEU A 82 -9.01 8.58 -1.54
C LEU A 82 -9.19 10.10 -1.39
N ARG A 83 -9.22 10.58 -0.15
CA ARG A 83 -9.28 12.00 0.20
C ARG A 83 -8.00 12.48 0.89
N LYS A 84 -7.33 11.59 1.62
CA LYS A 84 -6.13 11.90 2.38
C LYS A 84 -5.15 10.75 2.30
N LEU A 85 -3.91 11.05 1.92
CA LEU A 85 -2.78 10.13 1.95
C LEU A 85 -1.63 10.80 2.70
N GLU A 86 -1.18 10.17 3.78
CA GLU A 86 0.07 10.49 4.45
C GLU A 86 1.01 9.30 4.19
N ALA A 87 2.14 9.54 3.52
CA ALA A 87 3.12 8.51 3.23
C ALA A 87 4.53 9.07 3.35
N PHE A 88 5.42 8.29 3.95
CA PHE A 88 6.86 8.56 3.91
C PHE A 88 7.45 7.84 2.70
N ILE A 89 7.92 8.59 1.72
CA ILE A 89 8.52 8.07 0.50
C ILE A 89 10.04 8.28 0.59
N ASP A 90 10.81 7.20 0.41
CA ASP A 90 12.25 7.28 0.33
C ASP A 90 12.65 8.07 -0.93
N THR A 91 13.62 8.95 -0.78
CA THR A 91 14.18 9.67 -1.92
C THR A 91 14.83 8.65 -2.86
N PRO A 92 14.50 8.62 -4.16
CA PRO A 92 15.16 7.72 -5.08
C PRO A 92 16.67 7.96 -5.00
N GLN A 93 17.44 6.90 -4.77
CA GLN A 93 18.89 6.98 -4.89
C GLN A 93 19.18 7.28 -6.37
N SER A 94 19.49 8.53 -6.68
CA SER A 94 20.16 8.83 -7.94
C SER A 94 21.49 8.10 -7.84
N GLU A 95 21.69 7.06 -8.65
CA GLU A 95 23.05 6.61 -8.91
C GLU A 95 23.77 7.84 -9.46
N ALA A 96 24.71 8.38 -8.68
CA ALA A 96 25.64 9.36 -9.19
C ALA A 96 26.38 8.63 -10.31
N ILE A 97 26.21 9.10 -11.54
CA ILE A 97 27.02 8.66 -12.67
C ILE A 97 28.43 9.17 -12.36
N GLU A 98 29.29 8.29 -11.84
CA GLU A 98 30.75 8.50 -11.77
C GLU A 98 31.36 8.49 -13.17
#